data_AF-A0A1Z9W902-F1
#
_entry.id   AF-A0A1Z9W902-F1
#
_cell.length_a   1.000
_cell.length_b   1.000
_cell.length_c   1.000
_cell.angle_alpha   90.00
_cell.angle_beta   90.00
_cell.angle_gamma   90.00
#
_symmetry.space_group_name_H-M   'P 1'
#
loop_
_entity.id
_entity.type
_entity.pdbx_description
1 polymer ?
#
loop_
_entity_poly.entity_id
_entity_poly.type
_entity_poly.pdbx_seq_one_letter_code
_entity_poly.pdbx_strand_id
1 'polypeptide(L)'
;RKGARELVSTMSPQWLPSADALEILGSVGISHSFIEDAIPEFVLYWRERGVVHGAWNTKFIEHIRRQWAKYTVSFGLDDTPRPIADGWQPSADCFEILQLAEIDEDYARSKVPEFVLYWKDSEQVKASWNTVFLQFIKQDWARRLKQGGHEEKLYGEDQTIAGTQQQKIREKFERIADRSWAD
;
A
#
# COMPACT_ATOMS: atom_id res chain seq x y z
N ARG A 1 11.39 4.40 -31.85
CA ARG A 1 12.64 4.32 -31.03
C ARG A 1 13.41 5.63 -31.18
N LYS A 2 13.30 6.55 -30.22
CA LYS A 2 14.22 7.69 -30.08
C LYS A 2 14.48 7.84 -28.59
N GLY A 3 15.55 7.21 -28.10
CA GLY A 3 16.09 7.55 -26.79
C GLY A 3 16.59 8.98 -26.86
N ALA A 4 15.88 9.90 -26.21
CA ALA A 4 16.36 11.26 -26.02
C ALA A 4 17.65 11.15 -25.21
N ARG A 5 18.79 11.32 -25.87
CA ARG A 5 20.08 11.50 -25.20
C ARG A 5 19.95 12.79 -24.40
N GLU A 6 19.79 12.67 -23.09
CA GLU A 6 19.81 13.82 -22.18
C GLU A 6 21.16 14.53 -22.36
N LEU A 7 21.11 15.71 -22.98
CA LEU A 7 22.29 16.55 -23.12
C LEU A 7 22.72 17.01 -21.73
N VAL A 8 24.02 17.05 -21.50
CA VAL A 8 24.62 17.50 -20.24
C VAL A 8 24.18 18.95 -20.01
N SER A 9 23.30 19.17 -19.04
CA SER A 9 22.68 20.47 -18.77
C SER A 9 22.59 20.70 -17.27
N THR A 10 22.61 21.96 -16.86
CA THR A 10 22.20 22.35 -15.52
C THR A 10 20.70 22.12 -15.34
N MET A 11 20.27 21.87 -14.10
CA MET A 11 18.85 21.68 -13.78
C MET A 11 18.03 22.92 -14.16
N SER A 12 17.00 22.74 -14.99
CA SER A 12 16.09 23.82 -15.40
C SER A 12 14.92 23.96 -14.42
N PRO A 13 14.45 25.17 -14.11
CA PRO A 13 13.26 25.37 -13.29
C PRO A 13 11.96 24.85 -13.93
N GLN A 14 11.95 24.63 -15.25
CA GLN A 14 10.83 24.00 -15.97
C GLN A 14 11.11 22.54 -16.31
N TRP A 15 12.10 21.92 -15.67
CA TRP A 15 12.43 20.53 -15.93
C TRP A 15 11.26 19.63 -15.51
N LEU A 16 10.94 18.68 -16.38
CA LEU A 16 9.94 17.64 -16.17
C LEU A 16 10.55 16.28 -16.55
N PRO A 17 10.19 15.20 -15.85
CA PRO A 17 10.59 13.86 -16.24
C PRO A 17 10.01 13.51 -17.62
N SER A 18 10.73 12.68 -18.37
CA SER A 18 10.26 12.17 -19.65
C SER A 18 9.10 11.18 -19.44
N ALA A 19 8.28 11.01 -20.47
CA ALA A 19 7.21 10.01 -20.47
C ALA A 19 7.75 8.60 -20.15
N ASP A 20 8.92 8.25 -20.68
CA ASP A 20 9.59 6.97 -20.40
C ASP A 20 9.91 6.81 -18.90
N ALA A 21 10.35 7.88 -18.22
CA ALA A 21 10.64 7.84 -16.79
C ALA A 21 9.37 7.68 -15.95
N LEU A 22 8.28 8.35 -16.34
CA LEU A 22 6.97 8.19 -15.72
C LEU A 22 6.41 6.78 -15.91
N GLU A 23 6.56 6.19 -17.10
CA GLU A 23 6.14 4.82 -17.39
C GLU A 23 6.91 3.81 -16.54
N ILE A 24 8.22 3.98 -16.40
CA ILE A 24 9.06 3.13 -15.53
C ILE A 24 8.56 3.19 -14.08
N LEU A 25 8.28 4.39 -13.55
CA LEU A 25 7.81 4.56 -12.18
C LEU A 25 6.38 4.02 -11.98
N GLY A 26 5.49 4.21 -12.97
CA GLY A 26 4.15 3.64 -12.96
C GLY A 26 4.16 2.10 -13.04
N SER A 27 5.10 1.52 -13.79
CA SER A 27 5.23 0.06 -13.93
C SER A 27 5.54 -0.67 -12.62
N VAL A 28 6.15 0.03 -11.66
CA VAL A 28 6.45 -0.49 -10.32
C VAL A 28 5.39 -0.10 -9.28
N GLY A 29 4.24 0.42 -9.71
CA GLY A 29 3.08 0.68 -8.85
C GLY A 29 3.14 1.99 -8.06
N ILE A 30 4.02 2.92 -8.41
CA ILE A 30 4.10 4.24 -7.76
C ILE A 30 2.97 5.13 -8.29
N SER A 31 2.21 5.74 -7.38
CA SER A 31 1.11 6.65 -7.74
C SER A 31 1.61 7.89 -8.49
N HIS A 32 0.89 8.31 -9.53
CA HIS A 32 1.21 9.49 -10.31
C HIS A 32 1.31 10.76 -9.44
N SER A 33 0.40 10.91 -8.46
CA SER A 33 0.42 12.06 -7.54
C SER A 33 1.70 12.12 -6.71
N PHE A 34 2.22 10.98 -6.26
CA PHE A 34 3.49 10.93 -5.51
C PHE A 34 4.67 11.37 -6.39
N ILE A 35 4.64 11.02 -7.67
CA ILE A 35 5.68 11.41 -8.62
C ILE A 35 5.59 12.92 -8.88
N GLU A 36 4.38 13.45 -9.11
CA GLU A 36 4.13 14.88 -9.36
C GLU A 36 4.58 15.75 -8.19
N ASP A 37 4.25 15.37 -6.96
CA ASP A 37 4.61 16.09 -5.74
C ASP A 37 6.14 16.15 -5.51
N ALA A 38 6.88 15.16 -6.01
CA ALA A 38 8.34 15.08 -5.86
C ALA A 38 9.12 15.87 -6.94
N ILE A 39 8.47 16.30 -8.04
CA ILE A 39 9.14 17.06 -9.11
C ILE A 39 9.66 18.42 -8.60
N PRO A 40 8.85 19.27 -7.92
CA PRO A 40 9.32 20.58 -7.45
C PRO A 40 10.49 20.47 -6.47
N GLU A 41 10.44 19.49 -5.57
CA GLU A 41 11.51 19.23 -4.59
C GLU A 41 12.82 18.86 -5.30
N PHE A 42 12.76 17.92 -6.25
CA PHE A 42 13.93 17.48 -7.00
C PHE A 42 14.56 18.61 -7.83
N VAL A 43 13.72 19.41 -8.51
CA VAL A 43 14.18 20.56 -9.29
C VAL A 43 14.85 21.60 -8.39
N LEU A 44 14.26 21.92 -7.24
CA LEU A 44 14.82 22.88 -6.30
C LEU A 44 16.19 22.42 -5.78
N TYR A 45 16.28 21.18 -5.31
CA TYR A 45 17.51 20.62 -4.74
C TYR A 45 18.69 20.67 -5.72
N TRP A 46 18.47 20.25 -6.98
CA TRP A 46 19.55 20.21 -7.97
C TRP A 46 19.86 21.56 -8.59
N ARG A 47 18.89 22.48 -8.63
CA ARG A 47 19.12 23.87 -9.02
C ARG A 47 20.05 24.57 -8.03
N GLU A 48 19.85 24.40 -6.73
CA GLU A 48 20.70 24.99 -5.70
C GLU A 48 22.13 24.46 -5.74
N ARG A 49 22.31 23.20 -6.15
CA ARG A 49 23.64 22.59 -6.31
C ARG A 49 24.40 23.09 -7.53
N GLY A 50 23.73 23.62 -8.56
CA GLY A 50 24.35 24.14 -9.77
C GLY A 50 25.17 23.11 -10.58
N VAL A 51 24.95 21.81 -10.36
CA VAL A 51 25.72 20.74 -11.01
C VAL A 51 25.21 20.54 -12.45
N VAL A 52 26.15 20.35 -13.39
CA VAL A 52 25.81 19.96 -14.76
C VAL A 52 25.77 18.44 -14.85
N HIS A 53 24.65 17.87 -15.29
CA HIS A 53 24.47 16.43 -15.42
C HIS A 53 23.72 16.10 -16.71
N GLY A 54 24.01 14.94 -17.31
CA GLY A 54 23.36 14.47 -18.55
C GLY A 54 22.42 13.28 -18.35
N ALA A 55 21.88 13.09 -17.14
CA ALA A 55 21.04 11.92 -16.83
C ALA A 55 20.03 12.25 -15.71
N TRP A 56 19.31 13.37 -15.86
CA TRP A 56 18.39 13.86 -14.84
C TRP A 56 17.21 12.89 -14.66
N ASN A 57 16.72 12.28 -15.73
CA ASN A 57 15.68 11.26 -15.66
C ASN A 57 16.14 10.02 -14.87
N THR A 58 17.36 9.53 -15.09
CA THR A 58 17.89 8.40 -14.31
C THR A 58 18.03 8.76 -12.83
N LYS A 59 18.56 9.94 -12.51
CA LYS A 59 18.67 10.44 -11.14
C LYS A 59 17.30 10.60 -10.47
N PHE A 60 16.31 11.07 -11.22
CA PHE A 60 14.95 11.22 -10.73
C PHE A 60 14.32 9.86 -10.43
N ILE A 61 14.43 8.88 -11.33
CA ILE A 61 13.95 7.51 -11.09
C ILE A 61 14.59 6.92 -9.83
N GLU A 62 15.91 7.05 -9.68
CA GLU A 62 16.60 6.59 -8.46
C GLU A 62 16.13 7.32 -7.20
N HIS A 63 15.91 8.63 -7.28
CA HIS A 63 15.42 9.45 -6.18
C HIS A 63 14.03 9.01 -5.74
N ILE A 64 13.09 8.89 -6.69
CA ILE A 64 11.72 8.44 -6.42
C ILE A 64 11.70 7.01 -5.89
N ARG A 65 12.50 6.08 -6.41
CA ARG A 65 12.58 4.71 -5.87
C ARG A 65 13.06 4.69 -4.41
N ARG A 66 14.02 5.55 -4.05
CA ARG A 66 14.49 5.67 -2.66
C ARG A 66 13.46 6.31 -1.74
N GLN A 67 12.80 7.37 -2.20
CA GLN A 67 11.72 8.02 -1.46
C GLN A 67 10.55 7.07 -1.27
N TRP A 68 10.16 6.36 -2.32
CA TRP A 68 9.13 5.33 -2.29
C TRP A 68 9.51 4.20 -1.33
N ALA A 69 10.71 3.62 -1.43
CA ALA A 69 11.15 2.59 -0.48
C ALA A 69 11.11 3.06 0.99
N LYS A 70 11.48 4.32 1.26
CA LYS A 70 11.38 4.90 2.60
C LYS A 70 9.94 5.16 3.03
N TYR A 71 9.11 5.67 2.13
CA TYR A 71 7.69 5.89 2.34
C TYR A 71 7.00 4.56 2.67
N THR A 72 7.25 3.54 1.85
CA THR A 72 6.84 2.15 2.01
C THR A 72 7.31 1.55 3.35
N VAL A 73 8.57 1.71 3.74
CA VAL A 73 9.07 1.25 5.06
C VAL A 73 8.41 2.02 6.21
N SER A 74 8.23 3.34 6.06
CA SER A 74 7.57 4.18 7.07
C SER A 74 6.08 3.85 7.21
N PHE A 75 5.43 3.46 6.11
CA PHE A 75 4.08 2.91 6.04
C PHE A 75 4.00 1.41 6.40
N GLY A 76 5.10 0.80 6.87
CA GLY A 76 5.14 -0.61 7.27
C GLY A 76 5.01 -1.63 6.12
N LEU A 77 5.06 -1.20 4.87
CA LEU A 77 5.08 -2.04 3.67
C LEU A 77 6.51 -2.54 3.35
N ASP A 78 7.29 -2.95 4.37
CA ASP A 78 8.59 -3.61 4.12
C ASP A 78 8.40 -4.70 3.05
N ASP A 79 9.25 -4.74 2.03
CA ASP A 79 9.17 -5.69 0.91
C ASP A 79 10.29 -6.74 1.00
N THR A 80 11.07 -6.73 2.08
CA THR A 80 12.09 -7.73 2.31
C THR A 80 11.46 -8.99 2.92
N PRO A 81 11.53 -10.15 2.23
CA PRO A 81 10.95 -11.37 2.76
C PRO A 81 11.64 -11.78 4.06
N ARG A 82 10.89 -11.78 5.17
CA ARG A 82 11.39 -12.16 6.49
C ARG A 82 10.38 -13.05 7.21
N PRO A 83 10.85 -13.97 8.08
CA PRO A 83 9.95 -14.66 9.01
C PRO A 83 9.34 -13.63 9.98
N ILE A 84 8.19 -13.97 10.57
CA ILE A 84 7.53 -13.09 11.54
C ILE A 84 8.38 -13.01 12.81
N ALA A 85 8.53 -11.81 13.36
CA ALA A 85 9.26 -11.62 14.61
C ALA A 85 8.37 -11.94 15.82
N ASP A 86 8.95 -12.44 16.91
CA ASP A 86 8.23 -12.79 18.15
C ASP A 86 7.44 -11.62 18.76
N GLY A 87 7.92 -10.39 18.59
CA GLY A 87 7.27 -9.17 19.05
C GLY A 87 6.64 -8.36 17.92
N TRP A 88 6.33 -8.98 16.78
CA TRP A 88 5.78 -8.27 15.64
C TRP A 88 4.44 -7.61 15.99
N GLN A 89 4.29 -6.35 15.59
CA GLN A 89 3.04 -5.59 15.70
C GLN A 89 2.73 -4.93 14.36
N PRO A 90 1.44 -4.82 13.98
CA PRO A 90 1.03 -4.04 12.83
C PRO A 90 1.41 -2.57 13.03
N SER A 91 1.73 -1.90 11.92
CA SER A 91 1.98 -0.45 11.88
C SER A 91 0.72 0.36 12.20
N ALA A 92 0.88 1.63 12.58
CA ALA A 92 -0.26 2.54 12.77
C ALA A 92 -1.09 2.66 11.48
N ASP A 93 -0.43 2.78 10.33
CA ASP A 93 -1.09 2.84 9.02
C ASP A 93 -1.92 1.58 8.72
N CYS A 94 -1.48 0.41 9.19
CA CYS A 94 -2.27 -0.82 9.08
C CYS A 94 -3.61 -0.70 9.82
N PHE A 95 -3.62 -0.10 11.01
CA PHE A 95 -4.85 0.12 11.76
C PHE A 95 -5.73 1.21 11.13
N GLU A 96 -5.13 2.29 10.60
CA GLU A 96 -5.87 3.30 9.84
C GLU A 96 -6.59 2.71 8.62
N ILE A 97 -5.92 1.81 7.88
CA ILE A 97 -6.54 1.11 6.73
C ILE A 97 -7.71 0.22 7.17
N LEU A 98 -7.61 -0.43 8.34
CA LEU A 98 -8.70 -1.24 8.90
C LEU A 98 -9.87 -0.36 9.34
N GLN A 99 -9.58 0.77 9.98
CA GLN A 99 -10.59 1.74 10.39
C GLN A 99 -11.34 2.32 9.19
N LEU A 100 -10.64 2.64 8.09
CA LEU A 100 -11.26 3.04 6.82
C LEU A 100 -12.17 1.97 6.21
N ALA A 101 -11.94 0.70 6.55
CA ALA A 101 -12.79 -0.42 6.17
C ALA A 101 -13.90 -0.73 7.20
N GLU A 102 -14.14 0.17 8.15
CA GLU A 102 -15.09 0.02 9.26
C GLU A 102 -14.80 -1.21 10.13
N ILE A 103 -13.54 -1.63 10.21
CA ILE A 103 -13.09 -2.69 11.10
C ILE A 103 -12.52 -2.04 12.35
N ASP A 104 -13.05 -2.48 13.49
CA ASP A 104 -12.65 -1.97 14.80
C ASP A 104 -11.17 -2.27 15.12
N GLU A 105 -10.47 -1.27 15.66
CA GLU A 105 -9.04 -1.37 15.97
C GLU A 105 -8.77 -2.33 17.13
N ASP A 106 -9.59 -2.31 18.19
CA ASP A 106 -9.44 -3.22 19.33
C ASP A 106 -9.65 -4.67 18.90
N TYR A 107 -10.60 -4.91 17.99
CA TYR A 107 -10.76 -6.21 17.35
C TYR A 107 -9.48 -6.65 16.61
N ALA A 108 -8.91 -5.79 15.76
CA ALA A 108 -7.68 -6.10 15.06
C ALA A 108 -6.52 -6.36 16.04
N ARG A 109 -6.36 -5.55 17.07
CA ARG A 109 -5.33 -5.74 18.12
C ARG A 109 -5.48 -7.08 18.83
N SER A 110 -6.71 -7.52 19.12
CA SER A 110 -6.97 -8.80 19.77
C SER A 110 -6.50 -10.02 18.95
N LYS A 111 -6.39 -9.86 17.63
CA LYS A 111 -6.01 -10.89 16.66
C LYS A 111 -4.51 -10.99 16.38
N VAL A 112 -3.72 -10.01 16.84
CA VAL A 112 -2.27 -9.98 16.64
C VAL A 112 -1.56 -11.20 17.26
N PRO A 113 -1.83 -11.60 18.53
CA PRO A 113 -1.15 -12.75 19.13
C PRO A 113 -1.44 -14.07 18.40
N GLU A 114 -2.70 -14.27 17.98
CA GLU A 114 -3.13 -15.43 17.19
C GLU A 114 -2.38 -15.49 15.85
N PHE A 115 -2.29 -14.34 15.16
CA PHE A 115 -1.59 -14.22 13.89
C PHE A 115 -0.08 -14.51 14.03
N VAL A 116 0.58 -13.90 15.02
CA VAL A 116 2.01 -14.11 15.27
C VAL A 116 2.31 -15.57 15.57
N LEU A 117 1.48 -16.21 16.40
CA LEU A 117 1.66 -17.62 16.77
C LEU A 117 1.54 -18.55 15.54
N TYR A 118 0.51 -18.36 14.72
CA TYR A 118 0.30 -19.17 13.51
C TYR A 118 1.46 -19.04 12.52
N TRP A 119 1.89 -17.81 12.23
CA TRP A 119 2.93 -17.58 11.23
C TRP A 119 4.34 -17.91 11.72
N LYS A 120 4.55 -17.89 13.03
CA LYS A 120 5.79 -18.38 13.64
C LYS A 120 5.95 -19.88 13.44
N ASP A 121 4.89 -20.66 13.67
CA ASP A 121 4.90 -22.11 13.48
C ASP A 121 4.99 -22.50 11.99
N SER A 122 4.44 -21.68 11.10
CA SER A 122 4.48 -21.94 9.66
C SER A 122 5.87 -21.75 9.01
N GLU A 123 6.84 -21.13 9.69
CA GLU A 123 8.19 -20.80 9.19
C GLU A 123 8.25 -20.09 7.81
N GLN A 124 7.13 -19.51 7.35
CA GLN A 124 7.07 -18.82 6.07
C GLN A 124 7.71 -17.43 6.16
N VAL A 125 8.38 -17.04 5.07
CA VAL A 125 8.85 -15.67 4.88
C VAL A 125 7.86 -14.92 4.01
N LYS A 126 7.46 -13.73 4.46
CA LYS A 126 6.58 -12.84 3.70
C LYS A 126 7.28 -11.50 3.52
N ALA A 127 7.04 -10.88 2.37
CA ALA A 127 7.56 -9.55 2.08
C ALA A 127 7.03 -8.53 3.10
N SER A 128 5.70 -8.47 3.26
CA SER A 128 5.01 -7.57 4.20
C SER A 128 4.04 -8.32 5.11
N TRP A 129 4.35 -8.41 6.40
CA TRP A 129 3.44 -8.94 7.41
C TRP A 129 2.21 -8.06 7.62
N ASN A 130 2.32 -6.73 7.42
CA ASN A 130 1.17 -5.81 7.47
C ASN A 130 0.13 -6.16 6.40
N THR A 131 0.56 -6.44 5.17
CA THR A 131 -0.35 -6.81 4.08
C THR A 131 -1.05 -8.14 4.34
N VAL A 132 -0.30 -9.13 4.84
CA VAL A 132 -0.86 -10.45 5.20
C VAL A 132 -1.84 -10.32 6.37
N PHE A 133 -1.52 -9.48 7.36
CA PHE A 133 -2.41 -9.21 8.49
C PHE A 133 -3.69 -8.49 8.06
N LEU A 134 -3.62 -7.47 7.20
CA LEU A 134 -4.80 -6.81 6.63
C LEU A 134 -5.73 -7.81 5.93
N GLN A 135 -5.18 -8.75 5.16
CA GLN A 135 -5.96 -9.78 4.48
C GLN A 135 -6.59 -10.77 5.47
N PHE A 136 -5.82 -11.21 6.47
CA PHE A 136 -6.27 -12.09 7.54
C PHE A 136 -7.47 -11.50 8.28
N ILE A 137 -7.35 -10.26 8.75
CA ILE A 137 -8.43 -9.57 9.48
C ILE A 137 -9.66 -9.36 8.59
N LYS A 138 -9.48 -8.96 7.33
CA LYS A 138 -10.59 -8.78 6.38
C LYS A 138 -11.39 -10.07 6.17
N GLN A 139 -10.71 -11.21 6.03
CA GLN A 139 -11.38 -12.49 5.88
C GLN A 139 -12.11 -12.91 7.15
N ASP A 140 -11.46 -12.75 8.31
CA ASP A 140 -12.05 -13.13 9.59
C ASP A 140 -13.29 -12.29 9.90
N TRP A 141 -13.22 -11.00 9.62
CA TRP A 141 -14.35 -10.08 9.71
C TRP A 141 -15.49 -10.44 8.75
N ALA A 142 -15.16 -10.76 7.49
CA ALA A 142 -16.16 -11.19 6.51
C ALA A 142 -16.85 -12.52 6.89
N ARG A 143 -16.11 -13.45 7.52
CA ARG A 143 -16.69 -14.69 8.08
C ARG A 143 -17.63 -14.38 9.25
N ARG A 144 -17.25 -13.46 10.13
CA ARG A 144 -18.06 -13.01 11.26
C ARG A 144 -19.39 -12.39 10.81
N LEU A 145 -19.38 -11.52 9.79
CA LEU A 145 -20.62 -10.95 9.22
C LEU A 145 -21.55 -12.02 8.65
N LYS A 146 -20.99 -13.06 8.01
CA LYS A 146 -21.79 -14.18 7.46
C LYS A 146 -22.41 -15.06 8.56
N GLN A 147 -21.76 -15.16 9.73
CA GLN A 147 -22.26 -15.94 10.87
C GLN A 147 -23.28 -15.14 11.69
N GLY A 148 -23.09 -13.82 11.86
CA GLY A 148 -24.05 -12.94 12.55
C GLY A 148 -25.40 -12.78 11.84
N GLY A 149 -25.45 -12.96 10.52
CA GLY A 149 -26.70 -12.92 9.75
C GLY A 149 -27.67 -14.09 9.99
N HIS A 150 -27.28 -15.13 10.74
CA HIS A 150 -28.18 -16.24 11.10
C HIS A 150 -28.92 -16.00 12.42
N GLU A 151 -28.47 -15.05 13.25
CA GLU A 151 -29.05 -14.81 14.58
C GLU A 151 -30.06 -13.63 14.59
N GLU A 152 -30.00 -12.74 13.58
CA GLU A 152 -30.93 -11.60 13.42
C GLU A 152 -32.25 -11.96 12.70
N LYS A 153 -32.77 -13.19 12.85
CA LYS A 153 -34.08 -13.58 12.30
C LYS A 153 -35.12 -13.99 13.34
N LEU A 154 -34.96 -13.56 14.59
CA LEU A 154 -35.94 -13.86 15.65
C LEU A 154 -36.56 -12.67 16.40
N TYR A 155 -36.15 -11.42 16.19
CA TYR A 155 -36.88 -10.30 16.80
C TYR A 155 -36.86 -9.04 15.92
N GLY A 156 -38.06 -8.59 15.52
CA GLY A 156 -38.36 -7.16 15.37
C GLY A 156 -38.14 -6.54 13.99
N GLU A 157 -39.23 -6.50 13.24
CA GLU A 157 -39.51 -5.63 12.09
C GLU A 157 -39.15 -4.14 12.35
N ASP A 158 -38.30 -3.55 11.51
CA ASP A 158 -38.48 -2.27 10.77
C ASP A 158 -37.14 -1.71 10.26
N GLN A 159 -37.19 -1.04 9.10
CA GLN A 159 -36.17 -0.13 8.51
C GLN A 159 -35.09 -0.72 7.58
N THR A 160 -35.59 -0.98 6.38
CA THR A 160 -34.93 -0.76 5.09
C THR A 160 -34.05 0.51 5.08
N ILE A 161 -32.73 0.38 4.89
CA ILE A 161 -31.79 1.36 4.25
C ILE A 161 -30.33 0.82 4.25
N ALA A 162 -29.93 -0.04 5.21
CA ALA A 162 -28.53 -0.46 5.38
C ALA A 162 -27.95 -1.43 4.30
N GLY A 163 -28.81 -2.13 3.54
CA GLY A 163 -28.37 -3.19 2.63
C GLY A 163 -27.63 -2.72 1.36
N THR A 164 -27.79 -1.46 0.95
CA THR A 164 -27.24 -0.97 -0.34
C THR A 164 -25.77 -0.54 -0.28
N GLN A 165 -25.31 -0.10 0.89
CA GLN A 165 -23.92 0.35 1.10
C GLN A 165 -22.98 -0.86 1.25
N GLN A 166 -23.41 -1.86 2.03
CA GLN A 166 -22.67 -3.11 2.25
C GLN A 166 -22.42 -3.89 0.94
N GLN A 167 -23.37 -3.81 0.01
CA GLN A 167 -23.28 -4.49 -1.29
C GLN A 167 -22.28 -3.81 -2.25
N LYS A 168 -22.25 -2.47 -2.28
CA LYS A 168 -21.26 -1.70 -3.06
C LYS A 168 -19.84 -1.81 -2.50
N ILE A 169 -19.73 -1.88 -1.17
CA ILE A 169 -18.47 -2.08 -0.46
C ILE A 169 -17.88 -3.46 -0.83
N ARG A 170 -18.71 -4.50 -0.84
CA ARG A 170 -18.33 -5.85 -1.32
C ARG A 170 -17.83 -5.85 -2.77
N GLU A 171 -18.53 -5.18 -3.69
CA GLU A 171 -18.11 -5.10 -5.11
C GLU A 171 -16.79 -4.36 -5.30
N LYS A 172 -16.52 -3.32 -4.48
CA LYS A 172 -15.24 -2.60 -4.50
C LYS A 172 -14.09 -3.44 -3.93
N PHE A 173 -14.38 -4.33 -2.98
CA PHE A 173 -13.40 -5.24 -2.38
C PHE A 173 -13.15 -6.52 -3.19
N GLU A 174 -14.16 -7.06 -3.89
CA GLU A 174 -14.02 -8.23 -4.77
C GLU A 174 -13.04 -7.96 -5.94
N ARG A 175 -12.98 -6.72 -6.46
CA ARG A 175 -12.04 -6.34 -7.53
C ARG A 175 -10.57 -6.28 -7.11
N ILE A 176 -10.28 -6.17 -5.81
CA ILE A 176 -8.91 -6.05 -5.27
C ILE A 176 -8.42 -7.39 -4.72
N ALA A 177 -9.35 -8.23 -4.24
CA ALA A 177 -9.04 -9.53 -3.64
C ALA A 177 -8.89 -10.68 -4.65
N ASP A 178 -9.08 -10.41 -5.94
CA ASP A 178 -9.05 -11.43 -7.00
C ASP A 178 -7.60 -11.79 -7.36
N ARG A 179 -6.94 -12.54 -6.46
CA ARG A 179 -5.75 -13.34 -6.75
C ARG A 179 -5.45 -14.29 -5.59
N SER A 180 -5.83 -15.55 -5.83
CA SER A 180 -5.32 -16.80 -5.26
C SER A 180 -4.54 -16.67 -3.94
N TRP A 181 -5.20 -17.02 -2.85
CA TRP A 181 -4.71 -16.89 -1.48
C TRP A 181 -3.55 -17.84 -1.11
N ALA A 182 -3.23 -18.87 -1.90
CA ALA A 182 -2.16 -19.80 -1.55
C ALA A 182 -1.75 -20.71 -2.74
N ASP A 183 -0.89 -20.19 -3.61
CA ASP A 183 0.07 -21.01 -4.36
C ASP A 183 1.45 -20.32 -4.31
#